data_AF-A0A2A9MKD8-F1
#
_entry.id   AF-A0A2A9MKD8-F1
#
_cell.length_a   1.000
_cell.length_b   1.000
_cell.length_c   1.000
_cell.angle_alpha   90.00
_cell.angle_beta   90.00
_cell.angle_gamma   90.00
#
_symmetry.space_group_name_H-M   'P 1'
#
loop_
_entity.id
_entity.type
_entity.pdbx_description
1 polymer ?
#
loop_
_entity_poly.entity_id
_entity_poly.type
_entity_poly.pdbx_seq_one_letter_code
_entity_poly.pdbx_strand_id
1 'polypeptide(L)'
;MRMYPPAAGGPIYWWLRNSFIGARRRSVRLMRAYDMNWDISKVVCNGVPRNSFNPSVNEWIWNVDTDLWNGAGGKAWFHINGQCVFTLFWAFSFYTLLERWYVNGKIDTFSKWQGRTEE
;
A
#
# COMPACT_ATOMS: atom_id res chain seq x y z
N MET A 1 52.60 -4.88 3.85
CA MET A 1 51.47 -5.16 4.76
C MET A 1 51.32 -6.67 4.91
N ARG A 2 51.35 -7.21 6.14
CA ARG A 2 51.09 -8.64 6.37
C ARG A 2 49.59 -8.91 6.19
N MET A 3 49.24 -9.72 5.19
CA MET A 3 47.88 -10.22 5.00
C MET A 3 47.66 -11.38 5.96
N TYR A 4 46.72 -11.23 6.89
CA TYR A 4 46.34 -12.33 7.77
C TYR A 4 45.35 -13.24 7.03
N PRO A 5 45.48 -14.57 7.16
CA PRO A 5 44.49 -15.50 6.62
C PRO A 5 43.14 -15.23 7.29
N PRO A 6 42.01 -15.40 6.57
CA PRO A 6 40.69 -15.17 7.13
C PRO A 6 40.45 -16.13 8.31
N ALA A 7 40.33 -15.57 9.51
CA ALA A 7 40.03 -16.34 10.71
C ALA A 7 38.55 -16.74 10.71
N ALA A 8 38.27 -18.03 10.82
CA ALA A 8 36.90 -18.51 10.99
C ALA A 8 36.35 -17.98 12.32
N GLY A 9 35.20 -17.31 12.29
CA GLY A 9 34.57 -16.78 13.48
C GLY A 9 34.20 -17.89 14.47
N GLY A 10 34.20 -17.58 15.77
CA GLY A 10 33.78 -18.52 16.81
C GLY A 10 32.28 -18.85 16.76
N PRO A 11 31.83 -19.85 17.54
CA PRO A 11 30.43 -20.31 17.53
C PRO A 11 29.44 -19.19 17.93
N ILE A 12 29.81 -18.33 18.88
CA ILE A 12 28.99 -17.19 19.33
C ILE A 12 28.83 -16.17 18.18
N TYR A 13 29.90 -15.90 17.44
CA TYR A 13 29.87 -14.99 16.29
C TYR A 13 28.94 -15.51 15.20
N TRP A 14 29.03 -16.80 14.85
CA TRP A 14 28.15 -17.39 13.84
C TRP A 14 26.69 -17.44 14.28
N TRP A 15 26.42 -17.71 15.56
CA TRP A 15 25.07 -17.67 16.11
C TRP A 15 24.45 -16.28 16.04
N LEU A 16 25.19 -15.24 16.46
CA LEU A 16 24.73 -13.85 16.36
C LEU A 16 24.49 -13.44 14.90
N ARG A 17 25.46 -13.71 14.02
CA ARG A 17 25.36 -13.40 12.60
C ARG A 17 24.14 -14.03 11.96
N ASN A 18 23.91 -15.32 12.21
CA ASN A 18 22.77 -16.04 11.65
C ASN A 18 21.44 -15.56 12.25
N SER A 19 21.43 -15.20 13.53
CA SER A 19 20.26 -14.60 14.19
C SER A 19 19.90 -13.25 13.57
N PHE A 20 20.87 -12.36 13.34
CA PHE A 20 20.63 -11.06 12.70
C PHE A 20 20.16 -11.21 11.24
N ILE A 21 20.78 -12.11 10.48
CA ILE A 21 20.36 -12.39 9.10
C ILE A 21 18.94 -12.99 9.08
N GLY A 22 18.63 -13.90 10.01
CA GLY A 22 17.31 -14.49 10.18
C GLY A 22 16.25 -13.45 10.53
N ALA A 23 16.54 -12.56 11.48
CA ALA A 23 15.67 -11.47 11.88
C ALA A 23 15.38 -10.52 10.71
N ARG A 24 16.41 -10.14 9.94
CA ARG A 24 16.25 -9.32 8.72
C ARG A 24 15.38 -10.02 7.68
N ARG A 25 15.57 -11.31 7.43
CA ARG A 25 14.73 -12.07 6.47
C ARG A 25 13.28 -12.14 6.93
N ARG A 26 13.04 -12.31 8.24
CA ARG A 26 11.70 -12.37 8.82
C ARG A 26 11.01 -11.01 8.75
N SER A 27 11.71 -9.92 9.07
CA SER A 27 11.16 -8.56 8.96
C SER A 27 10.83 -8.19 7.52
N VAL A 28 11.70 -8.53 6.56
CA VAL A 28 11.43 -8.28 5.12
C VAL A 28 10.22 -9.08 4.61
N ARG A 29 10.02 -10.33 5.07
CA ARG A 29 8.82 -11.10 4.71
C ARG A 29 7.56 -10.51 5.32
N LEU A 30 7.61 -10.07 6.58
CA LEU A 30 6.48 -9.39 7.21
C LEU A 30 6.17 -8.08 6.50
N MET A 31 7.19 -7.28 6.17
CA MET A 31 7.04 -6.05 5.40
C MET A 31 6.43 -6.32 4.02
N ARG A 32 6.88 -7.35 3.29
CA ARG A 32 6.25 -7.75 2.03
C ARG A 32 4.82 -8.23 2.19
N ALA A 33 4.52 -8.97 3.27
CA ALA A 33 3.15 -9.36 3.57
C ALA A 33 2.28 -8.15 3.88
N TYR A 34 2.82 -7.12 4.54
CA TYR A 34 2.17 -5.82 4.68
C TYR A 34 1.99 -5.15 3.32
N ASP A 35 3.06 -4.98 2.54
CA ASP A 35 3.04 -4.29 1.23
C ASP A 35 2.06 -4.93 0.23
N MET A 36 1.94 -6.27 0.23
CA MET A 36 1.01 -7.00 -0.64
C MET A 36 -0.45 -7.02 -0.12
N ASN A 37 -0.67 -6.79 1.18
CA ASN A 37 -2.01 -6.73 1.78
C ASN A 37 -2.50 -5.29 2.01
N TRP A 38 -1.61 -4.31 2.01
CA TRP A 38 -1.88 -2.89 2.31
C TRP A 38 -2.06 -2.08 1.03
N ASP A 39 -2.97 -2.54 0.18
CA ASP A 39 -3.49 -1.71 -0.89
C ASP A 39 -4.38 -0.65 -0.23
N ILE A 40 -3.92 0.60 -0.19
CA ILE A 40 -4.65 1.73 0.44
C ILE A 40 -6.05 1.86 -0.18
N SER A 41 -6.18 1.56 -1.48
CA SER A 41 -7.47 1.47 -2.17
C SER A 41 -8.38 0.42 -1.54
N LYS A 42 -7.84 -0.75 -1.14
CA LYS A 42 -8.60 -1.77 -0.43
C LYS A 42 -8.87 -1.39 1.01
N VAL A 43 -7.96 -0.75 1.74
CA VAL A 43 -8.23 -0.32 3.13
C VAL A 43 -9.30 0.77 3.21
N VAL A 44 -9.34 1.67 2.22
CA VAL A 44 -10.31 2.77 2.13
C VAL A 44 -11.67 2.30 1.59
N CYS A 45 -11.69 1.37 0.63
CA CYS A 45 -12.94 0.88 0.02
C CYS A 45 -13.48 -0.40 0.67
N ASN A 46 -12.63 -1.20 1.32
CA ASN A 46 -12.90 -2.52 1.84
C ASN A 46 -12.38 -2.62 3.28
N GLY A 47 -13.25 -2.37 4.25
CA GLY A 47 -13.01 -2.75 5.66
C GLY A 47 -12.48 -4.18 5.76
N VAL A 48 -11.66 -4.46 6.76
CA VAL A 48 -10.86 -5.70 6.94
C VAL A 48 -11.50 -6.99 6.34
N PRO A 49 -10.76 -7.77 5.54
CA PRO A 49 -11.27 -9.03 4.99
C PRO A 49 -11.52 -10.05 6.12
N ARG A 50 -12.72 -10.67 6.13
CA ARG A 50 -12.99 -11.85 6.97
C ARG A 50 -12.47 -13.09 6.25
N ASN A 51 -11.68 -13.89 6.94
CA ASN A 51 -11.31 -15.24 6.52
C ASN A 51 -11.87 -16.25 7.53
N SER A 52 -13.18 -16.17 7.83
CA SER A 52 -13.83 -17.07 8.79
C SER A 52 -15.06 -17.73 8.16
N PHE A 53 -15.21 -19.03 8.43
CA PHE A 53 -16.36 -19.83 7.99
C PHE A 53 -17.65 -19.38 8.69
N ASN A 54 -18.73 -19.14 7.94
CA ASN A 54 -20.03 -18.80 8.51
C ASN A 54 -20.89 -20.07 8.65
N PRO A 55 -21.14 -20.54 9.88
CA PRO A 55 -21.88 -21.79 10.10
C PRO A 55 -23.38 -21.70 9.78
N SER A 56 -23.97 -20.49 9.68
CA SER A 56 -25.41 -20.36 9.36
C SER A 56 -25.71 -20.49 7.88
N VAL A 57 -24.75 -20.16 7.01
CA VAL A 57 -24.88 -20.23 5.55
C VAL A 57 -24.06 -21.40 4.97
N ASN A 58 -23.20 -22.03 5.79
CA ASN A 58 -22.30 -23.11 5.40
C ASN A 58 -21.40 -22.72 4.20
N GLU A 59 -20.92 -21.49 4.20
CA GLU A 59 -20.09 -20.94 3.14
C GLU A 59 -18.83 -20.29 3.72
N TRP A 60 -17.71 -20.45 3.02
CA TRP A 60 -16.50 -19.69 3.26
C TRP A 60 -16.70 -18.29 2.67
N ILE A 61 -16.88 -17.31 3.55
CA ILE A 61 -17.08 -15.92 3.13
C ILE A 61 -15.71 -15.30 2.88
N TRP A 62 -15.48 -14.91 1.62
CA TRP A 62 -14.30 -14.17 1.18
C TRP A 62 -14.57 -12.67 1.04
N ASN A 63 -15.80 -12.24 1.34
CA ASN A 63 -16.23 -10.85 1.30
C ASN A 63 -15.88 -10.12 2.60
N VAL A 64 -15.72 -8.81 2.48
CA VAL A 64 -15.46 -7.88 3.58
C VAL A 64 -16.57 -7.93 4.62
N ASP A 65 -16.18 -8.11 5.89
CA ASP A 65 -17.12 -8.08 7.01
C ASP A 65 -17.47 -6.62 7.31
N THR A 66 -18.63 -6.17 6.85
CA THR A 66 -19.23 -4.93 7.36
C THR A 66 -19.78 -5.11 8.78
N ASP A 67 -19.98 -6.36 9.22
CA ASP A 67 -20.68 -6.67 10.46
C ASP A 67 -19.83 -6.51 11.72
N LEU A 68 -18.49 -6.60 11.65
CA LEU A 68 -17.61 -6.32 12.80
C LEU A 68 -17.69 -4.84 13.25
N TRP A 69 -18.27 -3.99 12.41
CA TRP A 69 -18.38 -2.54 12.58
C TRP A 69 -19.83 -2.04 12.59
N ASN A 70 -20.83 -2.89 12.86
CA ASN A 70 -22.23 -2.45 13.00
C ASN A 70 -22.51 -1.56 14.25
N GLY A 71 -21.50 -1.21 15.04
CA GLY A 71 -21.58 -0.30 16.18
C GLY A 71 -21.27 1.16 15.86
N ALA A 72 -21.35 2.03 16.87
CA ALA A 72 -21.06 3.47 16.74
C ALA A 72 -19.65 3.75 16.17
N GLY A 73 -18.67 2.91 16.52
CA GLY A 73 -17.30 3.02 16.00
C GLY A 73 -17.21 2.81 14.49
N GLY A 74 -18.06 1.95 13.91
CA GLY A 74 -18.05 1.71 12.47
C GLY A 74 -18.76 2.77 11.68
N LYS A 75 -19.85 3.31 12.23
CA LYS A 75 -20.48 4.53 11.69
C LYS A 75 -19.50 5.70 11.70
N ALA A 76 -18.78 5.92 12.80
CA ALA A 76 -17.75 6.96 12.88
C ALA A 76 -16.63 6.73 11.86
N TRP A 77 -16.16 5.49 11.74
CA TRP A 77 -15.13 5.13 10.77
C TRP A 77 -15.59 5.32 9.32
N PHE A 78 -16.84 4.97 9.00
CA PHE A 78 -17.44 5.21 7.68
C PHE A 78 -17.49 6.70 7.35
N HIS A 79 -17.91 7.55 8.29
CA HIS A 79 -17.94 9.00 8.08
C HIS A 79 -16.53 9.59 7.89
N ILE A 80 -15.56 9.19 8.71
CA ILE A 80 -14.17 9.64 8.60
C ILE A 80 -13.57 9.18 7.27
N ASN A 81 -13.76 7.91 6.88
CA ASN A 81 -13.25 7.41 5.60
C ASN A 81 -13.92 8.11 4.42
N GLY A 82 -15.25 8.13 4.38
CA GLY A 82 -16.01 8.68 3.25
C GLY A 82 -15.80 10.18 3.07
N GLN A 83 -15.68 10.95 4.14
CA GLN A 83 -15.61 12.41 4.05
C GLN A 83 -14.17 12.94 4.03
N CYS A 84 -13.26 12.35 4.79
CA CYS A 84 -11.88 12.84 4.86
C CYS A 84 -10.95 12.02 3.97
N VAL A 85 -10.83 10.72 4.24
CA VAL A 85 -9.79 9.89 3.60
C VAL A 85 -10.04 9.71 2.10
N PHE A 86 -11.29 9.45 1.72
CA PHE A 86 -11.69 9.28 0.32
C PHE A 86 -11.58 10.58 -0.48
N THR A 87 -11.98 11.71 0.12
CA THR A 87 -11.84 13.03 -0.51
C THR A 87 -10.37 13.39 -0.73
N LEU A 88 -9.51 13.13 0.27
CA LEU A 88 -8.06 13.36 0.14
C LEU A 88 -7.42 12.45 -0.92
N PHE A 89 -7.84 11.19 -0.99
CA PHE A 89 -7.38 10.25 -2.02
C PHE A 89 -7.73 10.75 -3.43
N TRP A 90 -8.96 11.20 -3.67
CA TRP A 90 -9.35 11.74 -4.97
C TRP A 90 -8.63 13.04 -5.28
N ALA A 91 -8.49 13.96 -4.33
CA ALA A 91 -7.73 15.20 -4.52
C ALA A 91 -6.28 14.91 -4.94
N PHE A 92 -5.62 13.96 -4.27
CA PHE A 92 -4.27 13.54 -4.62
C PHE A 92 -4.20 12.86 -6.00
N SER A 93 -5.17 12.00 -6.32
CA SER A 93 -5.25 11.32 -7.62
C SER A 93 -5.46 12.30 -8.77
N PHE A 94 -6.34 13.30 -8.60
CA PHE A 94 -6.54 14.35 -9.60
C PHE A 94 -5.30 15.23 -9.75
N TYR A 95 -4.65 15.61 -8.64
CA TYR A 95 -3.42 16.40 -8.67
C TYR A 95 -2.31 15.70 -9.48
N THR A 96 -2.05 14.42 -9.20
CA THR A 96 -1.01 13.65 -9.91
C THR A 96 -1.34 13.43 -11.38
N LEU A 97 -2.63 13.28 -11.74
CA LEU A 97 -3.05 13.19 -13.14
C LEU A 97 -2.82 14.50 -13.89
N LEU A 98 -3.17 15.64 -13.28
CA LEU A 98 -2.96 16.97 -13.85
C LEU A 98 -1.46 17.30 -13.99
N GLU A 99 -0.66 16.99 -12.98
CA GLU A 99 0.79 17.18 -13.03
C GLU A 99 1.42 16.36 -14.17
N ARG A 100 1.02 15.09 -14.34
CA ARG A 100 1.46 14.29 -15.49
C ARG A 100 1.01 14.84 -16.83
N TRP A 101 -0.19 15.41 -16.94
CA TRP A 101 -0.64 16.07 -18.17
C TRP A 101 0.16 17.33 -18.48
N TYR A 102 0.50 18.11 -17.46
CA TYR A 102 1.35 19.29 -17.59
C TYR A 102 2.77 18.91 -18.04
N VAL A 103 3.44 17.98 -17.35
CA VAL A 103 4.81 17.54 -17.67
C VAL A 103 4.91 16.92 -19.06
N ASN A 104 3.88 16.17 -19.50
CA ASN A 104 3.84 15.62 -20.85
C ASN A 104 3.49 16.66 -21.94
N GLY A 105 3.33 17.94 -21.58
CA GLY A 105 2.95 19.02 -22.49
C GLY A 105 1.57 18.81 -23.12
N LYS A 106 0.71 17.99 -22.52
CA LYS A 106 -0.62 17.68 -23.07
C LYS A 106 -1.56 18.87 -22.99
N ILE A 107 -1.38 19.71 -21.97
CA ILE A 107 -2.12 20.97 -21.80
C ILE A 107 -1.82 21.93 -22.97
N ASP A 108 -0.58 21.93 -23.48
CA ASP A 108 -0.15 22.79 -24.57
C ASP A 108 -0.44 22.24 -25.97
N THR A 109 -1.02 21.04 -26.08
CA THR A 109 -1.30 20.39 -27.39
C THR A 109 -2.14 21.29 -28.30
N PHE A 110 -3.09 22.03 -27.73
CA PHE A 110 -3.99 22.91 -28.48
C PHE A 110 -3.45 24.34 -28.64
N SER A 111 -2.42 24.73 -27.89
CA SER A 111 -1.80 26.07 -28.01
C SER A 111 -1.18 26.31 -29.40
N LYS A 112 -0.76 25.24 -30.09
CA LYS A 112 -0.18 25.30 -31.44
C LYS A 112 -1.15 25.81 -32.52
N TRP A 113 -2.46 25.82 -32.23
CA TRP A 113 -3.50 26.22 -33.18
C TRP A 113 -3.98 27.67 -32.96
N GLN A 114 -3.50 28.35 -31.91
CA GLN A 114 -3.96 29.69 -31.52
C GLN A 114 -3.49 30.80 -32.49
N GLY A 115 -2.49 30.54 -33.35
CA GLY A 115 -1.88 31.54 -34.22
C GLY A 115 -1.77 31.17 -35.70
N ARG A 116 -2.49 30.14 -36.17
CA ARG A 116 -2.48 29.81 -37.60
C ARG A 116 -3.45 30.75 -38.32
N THR A 117 -2.96 31.89 -38.78
CA THR A 117 -3.61 32.61 -39.87
C THR A 117 -3.66 31.66 -41.06
N GLU A 118 -4.86 31.50 -41.63
CA GLU A 118 -5.10 30.75 -42.86
C GLU A 118 -4.32 31.42 -43.99
N GLU A 119 -3.12 30.91 -44.28
CA GLU A 119 -2.48 31.06 -45.60
C GLU A 119 -2.91 29.91 -46.51
#